data_AF-A0A9P3GPH8-F1
#
_entry.id   AF-A0A9P3GPH8-F1
#
_cell.length_a   1.000
_cell.length_b   1.000
_cell.length_c   1.000
_cell.angle_alpha   90.00
_cell.angle_beta   90.00
_cell.angle_gamma   90.00
#
_symmetry.space_group_name_H-M   'P 1'
#
loop_
_entity.id
_entity.type
_entity.pdbx_description
1 polymer ?
#
loop_
_entity_poly.entity_id
_entity_poly.type
_entity_poly.pdbx_seq_one_letter_code
_entity_poly.pdbx_strand_id
1 'polypeptide(L)'
;MPVRVEFEPSTLLPGEQPAITTACTTAWNNYPQLHIARTAVVYSSGGRQWWHKNKNDPKEHVTVRYLPSQTPGRVHVYRDGTALLNPSPTHRSAVQEETDEDYDSVPPFSDEEGEGDTKAPDV
;
A
#
# COMPACT_ATOMS: atom_id res chain seq x y z
N MET A 1 -21.39 3.99 -18.32
CA MET A 1 -21.75 2.86 -17.45
C MET A 1 -20.85 2.92 -16.23
N PRO A 2 -21.35 2.70 -15.00
CA PRO A 2 -20.50 2.67 -13.81
C PRO A 2 -19.55 1.46 -13.87
N VAL A 3 -18.36 1.60 -13.27
CA VAL A 3 -17.40 0.50 -13.14
C VAL A 3 -17.99 -0.62 -12.28
N ARG A 4 -17.81 -1.88 -12.70
CA ARG A 4 -18.22 -3.04 -11.89
C ARG A 4 -17.21 -3.24 -10.77
N VAL A 5 -17.64 -3.23 -9.52
CA VAL A 5 -16.75 -3.42 -8.37
C VAL A 5 -16.83 -4.87 -7.87
N GLU A 6 -15.69 -5.53 -7.78
CA GLU A 6 -15.53 -6.90 -7.29
C GLU A 6 -14.62 -6.91 -6.05
N PHE A 7 -14.84 -7.85 -5.14
CA PHE A 7 -14.14 -7.92 -3.86
C PHE A 7 -13.34 -9.22 -3.76
N GLU A 8 -12.06 -9.10 -3.42
CA GLU A 8 -11.14 -10.23 -3.26
C GLU A 8 -10.46 -10.18 -1.88
N PRO A 9 -10.69 -11.18 -1.01
CA PRO A 9 -11.52 -12.37 -1.20
C PRO A 9 -13.04 -12.06 -1.12
N SER A 10 -13.84 -12.81 -1.88
CA SER A 10 -15.31 -12.64 -1.94
C SER A 10 -16.05 -13.12 -0.68
N THR A 11 -15.36 -13.85 0.19
CA THR A 11 -15.91 -14.48 1.41
C THR A 11 -16.09 -13.51 2.57
N LEU A 12 -15.46 -12.34 2.51
CA LEU A 12 -15.64 -11.27 3.48
C LEU A 12 -16.77 -10.38 2.96
N LEU A 13 -17.99 -10.57 3.48
CA LEU A 13 -19.15 -9.73 3.17
C LEU A 13 -19.38 -8.68 4.26
N PRO A 14 -18.62 -7.57 4.30
CA PRO A 14 -18.89 -6.49 5.25
C PRO A 14 -20.07 -5.62 4.79
N GLY A 15 -20.74 -4.96 5.73
CA GLY A 15 -21.67 -3.87 5.44
C GLY A 15 -21.01 -2.63 4.80
N GLU A 16 -19.69 -2.62 4.64
CA GLU A 16 -18.91 -1.52 4.05
C GLU A 16 -18.84 -1.59 2.51
N GLN A 17 -19.25 -2.70 1.88
CA GLN A 17 -19.19 -2.85 0.42
C GLN A 17 -19.87 -1.70 -0.34
N PRO A 18 -21.08 -1.22 0.05
CA PRO A 18 -21.72 -0.10 -0.65
C PRO A 18 -20.87 1.17 -0.64
N ALA A 19 -20.28 1.51 0.51
CA ALA A 19 -19.43 2.70 0.64
C ALA A 19 -18.16 2.59 -0.21
N ILE A 20 -17.54 1.41 -0.25
CA ILE A 20 -16.37 1.14 -1.09
C ILE A 20 -16.73 1.24 -2.58
N THR A 21 -17.85 0.65 -2.97
CA THR A 21 -18.34 0.72 -4.36
C THR A 21 -18.60 2.16 -4.78
N THR A 22 -19.21 2.98 -3.92
CA THR A 22 -19.41 4.41 -4.17
C THR A 22 -18.08 5.12 -4.32
N ALA A 23 -17.13 4.93 -3.40
CA ALA A 23 -15.81 5.56 -3.48
C ALA A 23 -15.04 5.16 -4.74
N CYS A 24 -15.06 3.88 -5.13
CA CYS A 24 -14.42 3.40 -6.37
C CYS A 24 -15.09 3.99 -7.61
N THR A 25 -16.42 4.10 -7.62
CA THR A 25 -17.15 4.70 -8.75
C THR A 25 -16.85 6.19 -8.86
N THR A 26 -16.80 6.91 -7.74
CA THR A 26 -16.42 8.33 -7.68
C THR A 26 -14.99 8.53 -8.16
N ALA A 27 -14.04 7.72 -7.70
CA ALA A 27 -12.66 7.74 -8.19
C ALA A 27 -12.61 7.47 -9.70
N TRP A 28 -13.32 6.44 -10.18
CA TRP A 28 -13.40 6.16 -11.60
C TRP A 28 -13.89 7.37 -12.42
N ASN A 29 -14.94 8.07 -11.96
CA ASN A 29 -15.45 9.27 -12.63
C ASN A 29 -14.50 10.48 -12.56
N ASN A 30 -13.74 10.63 -11.47
CA ASN A 30 -12.87 11.77 -11.24
C ASN A 30 -11.54 11.67 -12.01
N TYR A 31 -11.09 10.45 -12.34
CA TYR A 31 -9.78 10.22 -12.97
C TYR A 31 -9.96 9.61 -14.37
N PRO A 32 -9.85 10.40 -15.46
CA PRO A 32 -10.10 9.94 -16.83
C PRO A 32 -9.25 8.73 -17.27
N GLN A 33 -8.04 8.61 -16.73
CA GLN A 33 -7.14 7.47 -16.96
C GLN A 33 -7.69 6.12 -16.48
N LEU A 34 -8.68 6.12 -15.58
CA LEU A 34 -9.37 4.92 -15.13
C LEU A 34 -10.55 4.53 -16.02
N HIS A 35 -11.03 5.40 -16.91
CA HIS A 35 -12.26 5.18 -17.70
C HIS A 35 -12.19 3.98 -18.66
N ILE A 36 -10.99 3.54 -19.02
CA ILE A 36 -10.80 2.32 -19.80
C ILE A 36 -11.22 1.06 -19.02
N ALA A 37 -11.15 1.13 -17.68
CA ALA A 37 -11.50 0.02 -16.83
C ALA A 37 -13.00 -0.19 -16.75
N ARG A 38 -13.40 -1.45 -16.86
CA ARG A 38 -14.79 -1.89 -16.72
C ARG A 38 -15.01 -2.60 -15.39
N THR A 39 -13.95 -3.10 -14.79
CA THR A 39 -13.95 -3.81 -13.51
C THR A 39 -12.95 -3.18 -12.56
N ALA A 40 -13.32 -3.04 -11.28
CA ALA A 40 -12.46 -2.61 -10.19
C ALA A 40 -12.41 -3.74 -9.16
N VAL A 41 -11.25 -4.38 -9.01
CA VAL A 41 -11.04 -5.45 -8.03
C VAL A 41 -10.46 -4.83 -6.77
N VAL A 42 -11.21 -4.89 -5.68
CA VAL A 42 -10.81 -4.39 -4.36
C VAL A 42 -10.16 -5.50 -3.58
N TYR A 43 -9.03 -5.22 -2.95
CA TYR A 43 -8.26 -6.16 -2.14
C TYR A 43 -8.38 -5.81 -0.66
N SER A 44 -8.63 -6.83 0.16
CA SER A 44 -8.55 -6.69 1.61
C SER A 44 -7.10 -6.66 2.08
N SER A 45 -6.82 -5.83 3.09
CA SER A 45 -5.55 -5.88 3.81
C SER A 45 -5.56 -7.05 4.79
N GLY A 46 -4.62 -7.99 4.58
CA GLY A 46 -4.45 -9.17 5.43
C GLY A 46 -5.67 -10.09 5.51
N GLY A 47 -6.62 -10.02 4.59
CA GLY A 47 -7.82 -10.87 4.62
C GLY A 47 -8.83 -10.51 5.71
N ARG A 48 -8.75 -9.31 6.31
CA ARG A 48 -9.58 -8.95 7.48
C ARG A 48 -10.29 -7.62 7.36
N GLN A 49 -9.66 -6.64 6.73
CA GLN A 49 -10.18 -5.27 6.63
C GLN A 49 -10.00 -4.72 5.23
N TRP A 50 -10.99 -3.98 4.74
CA TRP A 50 -10.92 -3.34 3.43
C TRP A 50 -10.26 -1.99 3.54
N TRP A 51 -10.79 -1.15 4.43
CA TRP A 51 -10.20 0.14 4.77
C TRP A 51 -9.00 -0.06 5.68
N HIS A 52 -7.86 0.48 5.27
CA HIS A 52 -6.61 0.37 6.01
C HIS A 52 -5.75 1.61 5.81
N LYS A 53 -4.71 1.72 6.64
CA LYS A 53 -3.67 2.75 6.56
C LYS A 53 -2.33 2.05 6.43
N ASN A 54 -1.43 2.65 5.68
CA ASN A 54 -0.06 2.15 5.50
C ASN A 54 0.92 3.17 6.10
N LYS A 55 2.13 2.72 6.45
CA LYS A 55 3.18 3.63 6.96
C LYS A 55 3.49 4.78 5.99
N ASN A 56 3.35 4.52 4.68
CA ASN A 56 3.62 5.48 3.61
C ASN A 56 2.38 6.29 3.18
N ASP A 57 1.19 5.91 3.65
CA ASP A 57 -0.07 6.57 3.33
C ASP A 57 -0.96 6.55 4.59
N PRO A 58 -0.86 7.61 5.43
CA PRO A 58 -1.55 7.65 6.71
C PRO A 58 -3.06 7.88 6.56
N LYS A 59 -3.54 8.19 5.35
CA LYS A 59 -4.95 8.34 5.06
C LYS A 59 -5.59 6.96 4.89
N GLU A 60 -6.80 6.81 5.40
CA GLU A 60 -7.53 5.54 5.28
C GLU A 60 -7.98 5.32 3.82
N HIS A 61 -7.58 4.18 3.25
CA HIS A 61 -7.85 3.83 1.86
C HIS A 61 -8.18 2.34 1.70
N VAL A 62 -8.76 2.00 0.56
CA VAL A 62 -8.83 0.63 0.03
C VAL A 62 -7.83 0.46 -1.11
N THR A 63 -7.27 -0.75 -1.25
CA THR A 63 -6.41 -1.08 -2.39
C THR A 63 -7.26 -1.64 -3.52
N VAL A 64 -7.17 -1.05 -4.71
CA VAL A 64 -7.99 -1.40 -5.88
C VAL A 64 -7.11 -1.62 -7.11
N ARG A 65 -7.50 -2.54 -7.99
CA ARG A 65 -6.97 -2.63 -9.35
C ARG A 65 -8.09 -2.46 -10.36
N TYR A 66 -7.94 -1.47 -11.21
CA TYR A 66 -8.86 -1.19 -12.32
C TYR A 66 -8.42 -2.01 -13.54
N LEU A 67 -9.35 -2.74 -14.17
CA LEU A 67 -9.10 -3.67 -15.27
C LEU A 67 -10.10 -3.46 -16.43
N PRO A 68 -9.65 -3.48 -17.70
CA PRO A 68 -8.25 -3.25 -18.10
C PRO A 68 -7.84 -1.82 -17.72
N SER A 69 -6.56 -1.56 -17.48
CA SER A 69 -6.07 -0.20 -17.19
C SER A 69 -4.88 0.11 -18.09
N GLN A 70 -4.81 1.36 -18.58
CA GLN A 70 -3.61 1.88 -19.24
C GLN A 70 -2.46 2.05 -18.24
N THR A 71 -2.78 2.16 -16.96
CA THR A 71 -1.84 2.29 -15.85
C THR A 71 -1.84 0.97 -15.06
N PRO A 72 -0.95 0.01 -15.37
CA PRO A 72 -0.88 -1.25 -14.64
C PRO A 72 -0.34 -0.99 -13.24
N GLY A 73 -1.22 -0.95 -12.25
CA GLY A 73 -0.83 -0.63 -10.88
C GLY A 73 -1.92 -0.89 -9.86
N ARG A 74 -1.54 -0.80 -8.59
CA ARG A 74 -2.49 -0.65 -7.49
C ARG A 74 -2.98 0.80 -7.49
N VAL A 75 -4.17 1.03 -6.98
CA VAL A 75 -4.75 2.35 -6.76
C VAL A 75 -5.24 2.37 -5.33
N HIS A 76 -4.83 3.38 -4.56
CA HIS A 76 -5.44 3.61 -3.25
C HIS A 76 -6.65 4.52 -3.46
N VAL A 77 -7.83 4.05 -3.08
CA VAL A 77 -9.06 4.85 -3.13
C VAL A 77 -9.43 5.24 -1.70
N TYR A 78 -9.60 6.53 -1.47
CA TYR A 78 -9.93 7.09 -0.16
C TYR A 78 -11.45 7.19 0.04
N ARG A 79 -11.88 7.38 1.30
CA ARG A 79 -13.30 7.47 1.68
C ARG A 79 -14.06 8.58 0.96
N ASP A 80 -13.38 9.67 0.61
CA ASP A 80 -13.93 10.82 -0.11
C ASP A 80 -14.05 10.60 -1.63
N GLY A 81 -13.59 9.46 -2.13
CA GLY A 81 -13.60 9.15 -3.57
C GLY A 81 -12.42 9.76 -4.34
N THR A 82 -11.43 10.34 -3.65
CA THR A 82 -10.13 10.65 -4.25
C THR A 82 -9.30 9.37 -4.40
N ALA A 83 -8.30 9.40 -5.29
CA ALA A 83 -7.45 8.24 -5.53
C ALA A 83 -5.99 8.61 -5.75
N LEU A 84 -5.10 7.77 -5.23
CA LEU A 84 -3.68 7.78 -5.53
C LEU A 84 -3.37 6.66 -6.52
N LEU A 85 -2.96 7.06 -7.72
CA LEU A 85 -2.58 6.15 -8.79
C LEU A 85 -1.11 5.77 -8.66
N ASN A 86 -0.79 4.49 -8.87
CA ASN A 86 0.56 3.95 -8.69
C ASN A 86 1.19 4.33 -7.34
N PRO A 87 0.57 3.95 -6.21
CA PRO A 87 1.19 4.11 -4.91
C PRO A 87 2.50 3.34 -4.94
N SER A 88 3.61 4.08 -4.81
CA SER A 88 4.94 3.52 -4.99
C SER A 88 5.17 2.37 -4.01
N PRO A 89 5.51 1.16 -4.48
CA PRO A 89 5.95 0.09 -3.60
C PRO A 89 7.37 0.43 -3.17
N THR A 90 7.51 1.19 -2.08
CA THR A 90 8.77 1.50 -1.37
C THR A 90 10.01 1.41 -2.27
N HIS A 91 10.25 2.42 -3.10
CA HIS A 91 11.59 2.58 -3.63
C HIS A 91 12.50 2.81 -2.42
N ARG A 92 13.51 1.95 -2.26
CA ARG A 92 14.66 2.20 -1.39
C ARG A 92 15.02 3.68 -1.52
N SER A 93 14.98 4.41 -0.42
CA SER A 93 15.35 5.80 -0.33
C SER A 93 16.73 5.98 -0.97
N ALA A 94 16.75 6.50 -2.19
CA ALA A 94 17.93 7.04 -2.81
C ALA A 94 17.74 8.55 -2.83
N VAL A 95 18.55 9.21 -2.01
CA VAL A 95 18.95 10.61 -2.09
C VAL A 95 17.82 11.62 -2.00
N GLN A 96 17.59 12.12 -0.79
CA GLN A 96 17.41 13.56 -0.64
C GLN A 96 18.29 14.01 0.52
N GLU A 97 19.41 14.59 0.11
CA GLU A 97 20.35 15.33 0.93
C GLU A 97 19.68 16.65 1.37
N GLU A 98 20.02 17.08 2.60
CA GLU A 98 19.87 18.43 3.16
C GLU A 98 18.45 18.87 3.60
N THR A 99 18.16 19.37 4.82
CA THR A 99 18.96 19.73 6.01
C THR A 99 17.97 20.07 7.16
N ASP A 100 18.39 19.87 8.42
CA ASP A 100 18.03 20.63 9.66
C ASP A 100 16.55 20.67 10.16
N GLU A 101 16.14 20.43 11.43
CA GLU A 101 16.77 20.54 12.76
C GLU A 101 16.12 19.56 13.78
N ASP A 102 16.99 18.97 14.60
CA ASP A 102 16.92 18.59 16.04
C ASP A 102 15.68 17.96 16.68
N TYR A 103 15.75 16.64 16.92
CA TYR A 103 15.56 16.14 18.30
C TYR A 103 16.54 15.00 18.62
N ASP A 104 17.28 15.26 19.67
CA ASP A 104 18.37 14.51 20.30
C ASP A 104 17.97 13.08 20.74
N SER A 105 18.70 12.08 20.23
CA SER A 105 19.02 10.84 20.93
C SER A 105 20.24 10.16 20.27
N VAL A 106 21.42 10.53 20.75
CA VAL A 106 22.74 9.90 20.53
C VAL A 106 22.84 8.52 21.22
N PRO A 107 23.86 7.64 20.96
CA PRO A 107 24.74 7.47 19.79
C PRO A 107 24.83 6.00 19.27
N PRO A 108 25.44 5.75 18.08
CA PRO A 108 25.92 4.44 17.65
C PRO A 108 27.33 4.16 18.21
N PHE A 109 27.70 2.87 18.29
CA PHE A 109 29.04 2.26 18.50
C PHE A 109 29.19 1.37 19.75
N SER A 110 29.64 0.14 19.46
CA SER A 110 30.51 -0.80 20.19
C SER A 110 29.99 -2.21 19.86
N ASP A 111 30.45 -2.86 18.80
CA ASP A 111 31.76 -3.53 18.70
C ASP A 111 31.99 -4.46 19.89
N GLU A 112 31.75 -5.75 19.66
CA GLU A 112 32.52 -6.81 20.33
C GLU A 112 32.66 -7.98 19.35
N GLU A 113 33.86 -8.05 18.76
CA GLU A 113 34.45 -9.25 18.22
C GLU A 113 34.48 -10.35 19.29
N GLY A 114 34.01 -11.55 18.91
CA GLY A 114 34.16 -12.76 19.71
C GLY A 114 34.79 -13.85 18.86
N GLU A 115 36.09 -13.71 18.62
CA GLU A 115 36.98 -14.77 18.16
C GLU A 115 36.89 -16.01 19.06
N GLY A 116 36.96 -17.19 18.43
CA GLY A 116 37.45 -18.40 19.09
C GLY A 116 36.56 -19.62 18.90
N ASP A 117 36.85 -20.43 17.86
CA ASP A 117 37.35 -21.78 18.14
C ASP A 117 38.02 -22.36 16.88
N THR A 118 39.34 -22.18 16.80
CA THR A 118 40.21 -23.07 16.02
C THR A 118 41.04 -23.88 17.01
N LYS A 119 40.79 -25.20 17.12
CA LYS A 119 41.71 -26.27 16.66
C LYS A 119 41.80 -27.52 17.59
N ALA A 120 41.21 -28.61 17.07
CA ALA A 120 41.73 -30.01 16.98
C ALA A 120 41.96 -30.83 18.28
N PRO A 121 42.47 -32.09 18.20
CA PRO A 121 41.89 -33.35 17.66
C PRO A 121 41.84 -34.48 18.73
N ASP A 122 41.41 -35.68 18.30
CA ASP A 122 41.75 -37.04 18.83
C ASP A 122 40.91 -37.66 19.97
N VAL A 123 40.09 -38.67 19.61
CA VAL A 123 40.06 -40.02 20.21
C VAL A 123 39.43 -41.03 19.25
#